data_AF-A0A6J1EC27-F1
#
_entry.id   AF-A0A6J1EC27-F1
#
_cell.length_a   1.000
_cell.length_b   1.000
_cell.length_c   1.000
_cell.angle_alpha   90.00
_cell.angle_beta   90.00
_cell.angle_gamma   90.00
#
_symmetry.space_group_name_H-M   'P 1'
#
loop_
_entity.id
_entity.type
_entity.pdbx_description
1 polymer ?
#
loop_
_entity_poly.entity_id
_entity_poly.type
_entity_poly.pdbx_seq_one_letter_code
_entity_poly.pdbx_strand_id
1 'polypeptide(L)'
;MPKHLSRMTQLQTLSIFVVGFEEGRKIEELGPLKDLKGKLSLLHLEQVKSKKEAKAANLVPKENISDLLFEWSVEREDCDDNDLSVLKGLQPHQNLQALRIRNFAGELLPTCIFVENLVELHLDYFKKCETLPMLGQLSKLEVLKINELSAVKSIGCQFYGNYCDSRTLFPKLKRLDILQMDNLEQWEEVTALTNSTAFPHLESLTICSCLKLKNIPNIFTTHGQRLEADTVNARLFSSFQSPPKLQSLCIYNCTSLIKLPNWLEFCSSLVDLCIGDFHDDISPSKLNPPNLQNMQNLSSLRLENFHNLPEGLGRIHNLKTLVVEGPMQDYDWSRFIPFNSLEVLELHEIRTVNLTQLPRQLMFLTTLRSLYINNFNGLESLPEWLGNVTSLETLELCLCKNLKNLSSKKAMSNLTKLNRLRVLGCSQLEVGEGDVEREKVSHVPNIFVL
;
A
#
# COMPACT_ATOMS: atom_id res chain seq x y z
N MET A 1 -24.79 -26.59 -2.51
CA MET A 1 -25.47 -26.13 -3.74
C MET A 1 -26.72 -26.96 -3.95
N PRO A 2 -27.81 -26.42 -4.51
CA PRO A 2 -29.01 -27.21 -4.81
C PRO A 2 -28.68 -28.35 -5.76
N LYS A 3 -29.31 -29.52 -5.55
CA LYS A 3 -29.20 -30.64 -6.51
C LYS A 3 -29.77 -30.21 -7.86
N HIS A 4 -29.13 -30.62 -8.94
CA HIS A 4 -29.53 -30.31 -10.32
C HIS A 4 -29.60 -28.81 -10.64
N LEU A 5 -28.67 -28.02 -10.10
CA LEU A 5 -28.52 -26.60 -10.42
C LEU A 5 -28.48 -26.38 -11.95
N SER A 6 -27.87 -27.30 -12.69
CA SER A 6 -27.84 -27.37 -14.17
C SER A 6 -29.21 -27.25 -14.85
N ARG A 7 -30.31 -27.57 -14.18
CA ARG A 7 -31.67 -27.45 -14.75
C ARG A 7 -32.22 -26.02 -14.70
N MET A 8 -31.62 -25.14 -13.91
CA MET A 8 -32.04 -23.74 -13.76
C MET A 8 -31.45 -22.87 -14.88
N THR A 9 -31.71 -23.21 -16.14
CA THR A 9 -31.04 -22.59 -17.31
C THR A 9 -31.29 -21.09 -17.47
N GLN A 10 -32.37 -20.57 -16.89
CA GLN A 10 -32.71 -19.14 -16.85
C GLN A 10 -32.14 -18.40 -15.63
N LEU A 11 -31.32 -19.07 -14.81
CA LEU A 11 -30.72 -18.46 -13.63
C LEU A 11 -29.77 -17.35 -14.07
N GLN A 12 -30.05 -16.13 -13.61
CA GLN A 12 -29.25 -14.95 -13.95
C GLN A 12 -28.20 -14.62 -12.90
N THR A 13 -28.43 -14.97 -11.63
CA THR A 13 -27.54 -14.55 -10.55
C THR A 13 -27.12 -15.73 -9.71
N LEU A 14 -25.81 -15.97 -9.70
CA LEU A 14 -25.15 -16.95 -8.85
C LEU A 14 -23.81 -16.34 -8.44
N SER A 15 -23.73 -15.78 -7.24
CA SER A 15 -22.54 -15.06 -6.77
C SER A 15 -21.41 -16.00 -6.35
N ILE A 16 -21.75 -17.20 -5.86
CA ILE A 16 -20.81 -18.17 -5.31
C ILE A 16 -21.23 -19.56 -5.78
N PHE A 17 -20.27 -20.32 -6.30
CA PHE A 17 -20.36 -21.74 -6.57
C PHE A 17 -19.26 -22.48 -5.80
N VAL A 18 -19.65 -23.41 -4.93
CA VAL A 18 -18.73 -24.18 -4.07
C VAL A 18 -18.58 -25.55 -4.69
N VAL A 19 -17.42 -25.79 -5.30
CA VAL A 19 -17.15 -27.06 -5.99
C VAL A 19 -17.03 -28.19 -4.96
N GLY A 20 -17.45 -29.39 -5.35
CA GLY A 20 -17.33 -30.60 -4.55
C GLY A 20 -17.71 -31.84 -5.35
N PHE A 21 -17.52 -33.01 -4.74
CA PHE A 21 -17.79 -34.30 -5.41
C PHE A 21 -19.26 -34.70 -5.43
N GLU A 22 -20.07 -34.08 -4.57
CA GLU A 22 -21.50 -34.36 -4.41
C GLU A 22 -22.32 -33.83 -5.60
N GLU A 23 -23.46 -34.47 -5.86
CA GLU A 23 -24.42 -33.98 -6.85
C GLU A 23 -24.85 -32.53 -6.57
N GLY A 24 -24.96 -31.71 -7.62
CA GLY A 24 -25.21 -30.28 -7.50
C GLY A 24 -23.98 -29.43 -7.18
N ARG A 25 -22.84 -30.04 -6.81
CA ARG A 25 -21.58 -29.34 -6.50
C ARG A 25 -20.46 -29.61 -7.51
N LYS A 26 -20.65 -30.58 -8.42
CA LYS A 26 -19.72 -30.79 -9.54
C LYS A 26 -19.71 -29.57 -10.46
N ILE A 27 -18.54 -29.18 -10.94
CA ILE A 27 -18.39 -27.95 -11.73
C ILE A 27 -19.16 -27.98 -13.07
N GLU A 28 -19.45 -29.17 -13.60
CA GLU A 28 -20.29 -29.37 -14.79
C GLU A 28 -21.73 -28.85 -14.63
N GLU A 29 -22.21 -28.67 -13.40
CA GLU A 29 -23.52 -28.07 -13.12
C GLU A 29 -23.62 -26.62 -13.62
N LEU A 30 -22.48 -25.92 -13.75
CA LEU A 30 -22.43 -24.57 -14.32
C LEU A 30 -22.55 -24.56 -15.84
N GLY A 31 -22.30 -25.68 -16.52
CA GLY A 31 -22.22 -25.77 -17.97
C GLY A 31 -23.44 -25.18 -18.68
N PRO A 32 -24.68 -25.58 -18.32
CA PRO A 32 -25.91 -25.10 -18.97
C PRO A 32 -26.33 -23.66 -18.60
N LEU A 33 -25.73 -23.05 -17.57
CA LEU A 33 -26.17 -21.77 -16.99
C LEU A 33 -25.60 -20.56 -17.75
N LYS A 34 -25.96 -20.42 -19.02
CA LYS A 34 -25.40 -19.39 -19.91
C LYS A 34 -25.82 -17.95 -19.55
N ASP A 35 -26.97 -17.78 -18.91
CA ASP A 35 -27.57 -16.46 -18.65
C ASP A 35 -27.04 -15.81 -17.35
N LEU A 36 -26.05 -16.43 -16.70
CA LEU A 36 -25.39 -15.90 -15.50
C LEU A 36 -24.76 -14.54 -15.80
N LYS A 37 -24.98 -13.58 -14.90
CA LYS A 37 -24.51 -12.20 -15.03
C LYS A 37 -23.84 -11.68 -13.76
N GLY A 38 -22.99 -10.68 -13.93
CA GLY A 38 -22.30 -9.99 -12.85
C GLY A 38 -21.12 -10.80 -12.31
N LYS A 39 -21.09 -10.99 -10.99
CA LYS A 39 -19.99 -11.64 -10.28
C LYS A 39 -20.26 -13.12 -10.06
N LEU A 40 -19.26 -13.97 -10.32
CA LEU A 40 -19.27 -15.39 -9.97
C LEU A 40 -17.96 -15.79 -9.28
N SER A 41 -18.06 -16.38 -8.10
CA SER A 41 -16.91 -16.89 -7.33
C SER A 41 -16.93 -18.42 -7.34
N LEU A 42 -15.88 -19.04 -7.88
CA LEU A 42 -15.67 -20.48 -7.86
C LEU A 42 -14.73 -20.83 -6.72
N LEU A 43 -15.28 -21.44 -5.67
CA LEU A 43 -14.54 -21.84 -4.48
C LEU A 43 -14.25 -23.34 -4.51
N HIS A 44 -13.20 -23.74 -3.81
CA HIS A 44 -12.77 -25.13 -3.69
C HIS A 44 -12.38 -25.76 -5.04
N LEU A 45 -11.68 -25.00 -5.89
CA LEU A 45 -11.27 -25.49 -7.21
C LEU A 45 -10.28 -26.66 -7.15
N GLU A 46 -9.68 -26.96 -5.99
CA GLU A 46 -8.88 -28.18 -5.77
C GLU A 46 -9.69 -29.47 -5.98
N GLN A 47 -11.03 -29.39 -5.90
CA GLN A 47 -11.91 -30.52 -6.11
C GLN A 47 -12.10 -30.87 -7.61
N VAL A 48 -11.64 -30.02 -8.53
CA VAL A 48 -11.67 -30.27 -9.98
C VAL A 48 -10.41 -31.02 -10.40
N LYS A 49 -10.56 -32.25 -10.90
CA LYS A 49 -9.43 -33.19 -11.09
C LYS A 49 -8.78 -33.15 -12.46
N SER A 50 -9.34 -32.39 -13.41
CA SER A 50 -8.76 -32.32 -14.76
C SER A 50 -9.17 -31.08 -15.54
N LYS A 51 -8.38 -30.78 -16.59
CA LYS A 51 -8.76 -29.80 -17.63
C LYS A 51 -10.10 -30.11 -18.28
N LYS A 52 -10.45 -31.39 -18.47
CA LYS A 52 -11.72 -31.81 -19.10
C LYS A 52 -12.91 -31.46 -18.21
N GLU A 53 -12.79 -31.70 -16.91
CA GLU A 53 -13.81 -31.37 -15.93
C GLU A 53 -13.98 -29.85 -15.82
N ALA A 54 -12.87 -29.10 -15.74
CA ALA A 54 -12.91 -27.63 -15.74
C ALA A 54 -13.60 -27.05 -16.98
N LYS A 55 -13.39 -27.65 -18.17
CA LYS A 55 -14.08 -27.25 -19.41
C LYS A 55 -15.60 -27.45 -19.34
N ALA A 56 -16.09 -28.40 -18.54
CA ALA A 56 -17.53 -28.63 -18.38
C ALA A 56 -18.22 -27.44 -17.68
N ALA A 57 -17.48 -26.59 -16.96
CA ALA A 57 -17.97 -25.33 -16.43
C ALA A 57 -18.43 -24.38 -17.54
N ASN A 58 -17.88 -24.51 -18.76
CA ASN A 58 -18.24 -23.79 -19.97
C ASN A 58 -18.41 -22.27 -19.75
N LEU A 59 -17.37 -21.59 -19.27
CA LEU A 59 -17.43 -20.15 -18.97
C LEU A 59 -17.42 -19.27 -20.23
N VAL A 60 -16.92 -19.79 -21.36
CA VAL A 60 -16.85 -19.08 -22.64
C VAL A 60 -18.20 -18.47 -23.06
N PRO A 61 -19.34 -19.19 -23.14
CA PRO A 61 -20.60 -18.57 -23.56
C PRO A 61 -21.25 -17.64 -22.53
N LYS A 62 -20.70 -17.50 -21.32
CA LYS A 62 -21.29 -16.71 -20.23
C LYS A 62 -20.90 -15.23 -20.36
N GLU A 63 -21.40 -14.59 -21.40
CA GLU A 63 -20.97 -13.25 -21.81
C GLU A 63 -21.26 -12.12 -20.82
N ASN A 64 -22.23 -12.33 -19.94
CA ASN A 64 -22.70 -11.34 -18.97
C ASN A 64 -21.95 -11.40 -17.63
N ILE A 65 -21.01 -12.34 -17.47
CA ILE A 65 -20.12 -12.40 -16.30
C ILE A 65 -18.99 -11.38 -16.49
N SER A 66 -18.92 -10.42 -15.57
CA SER A 66 -17.94 -9.34 -15.59
C SER A 66 -16.83 -9.51 -14.54
N ASP A 67 -17.10 -10.22 -13.44
CA ASP A 67 -16.15 -10.46 -12.33
C ASP A 67 -16.08 -11.96 -12.01
N LEU A 68 -14.88 -12.53 -12.06
CA LEU A 68 -14.60 -13.92 -11.69
C LEU A 68 -13.59 -13.98 -10.55
N LEU A 69 -13.93 -14.77 -9.52
CA LEU A 69 -12.98 -15.21 -8.50
C LEU A 69 -12.75 -16.71 -8.64
N PHE A 70 -11.50 -17.13 -8.74
CA PHE A 70 -11.07 -18.52 -8.65
C PHE A 70 -10.30 -18.74 -7.36
N GLU A 71 -10.79 -19.62 -6.50
CA GLU A 71 -10.21 -19.85 -5.18
C GLU A 71 -10.03 -21.34 -4.90
N TRP A 72 -8.80 -21.68 -4.52
CA TRP A 72 -8.43 -22.97 -3.97
C TRP A 72 -8.39 -22.91 -2.43
N SER A 73 -8.61 -24.04 -1.78
CA SER A 73 -8.47 -24.13 -0.32
C SER A 73 -7.02 -23.92 0.14
N VAL A 74 -6.85 -23.21 1.25
CA VAL A 74 -5.56 -22.99 1.94
C VAL A 74 -5.06 -24.28 2.60
N GLU A 75 -5.99 -25.12 3.08
CA GLU A 75 -5.74 -26.28 3.95
C GLU A 75 -5.35 -27.56 3.21
N ARG A 76 -5.19 -27.54 1.88
CA ARG A 76 -4.83 -28.74 1.12
C ARG A 76 -3.40 -29.19 1.45
N GLU A 77 -3.26 -30.46 1.84
CA GLU A 77 -2.00 -31.09 2.25
C GLU A 77 -1.05 -31.27 1.05
N ASP A 78 -1.59 -31.60 -0.12
CA ASP A 78 -0.83 -31.79 -1.36
C ASP A 78 -1.23 -30.75 -2.43
N CYS A 79 -0.25 -29.96 -2.87
CA CYS A 79 -0.38 -29.09 -4.03
C CYS A 79 -0.15 -29.91 -5.30
N ASP A 80 -1.15 -30.69 -5.70
CA ASP A 80 -1.15 -31.41 -6.97
C ASP A 80 -1.01 -30.42 -8.15
N ASP A 81 -0.17 -30.75 -9.14
CA ASP A 81 0.10 -29.93 -10.34
C ASP A 81 -1.12 -29.71 -11.26
N ASN A 82 -2.29 -30.21 -10.87
CA ASN A 82 -3.49 -30.14 -11.68
C ASN A 82 -4.14 -28.73 -11.69
N ASP A 83 -3.81 -27.83 -10.76
CA ASP A 83 -4.31 -26.45 -10.77
C ASP A 83 -4.12 -25.74 -12.12
N LEU A 84 -2.93 -25.92 -12.71
CA LEU A 84 -2.61 -25.37 -14.03
C LEU A 84 -3.56 -25.91 -15.11
N SER A 85 -3.84 -27.21 -15.06
CA SER A 85 -4.75 -27.88 -15.99
C SER A 85 -6.19 -27.39 -15.80
N VAL A 86 -6.63 -27.18 -14.56
CA VAL A 86 -7.94 -26.61 -14.23
C VAL A 86 -8.07 -25.19 -14.76
N LEU A 87 -7.12 -24.29 -14.45
CA LEU A 87 -7.12 -22.92 -14.99
C LEU A 87 -7.16 -22.91 -16.53
N LYS A 88 -6.33 -23.73 -17.19
CA LYS A 88 -6.34 -23.88 -18.65
C LYS A 88 -7.67 -24.39 -19.21
N GLY A 89 -8.50 -25.05 -18.40
CA GLY A 89 -9.81 -25.59 -18.80
C GLY A 89 -10.96 -24.62 -18.58
N LEU A 90 -10.87 -23.71 -17.59
CA LEU A 90 -11.96 -22.80 -17.23
C LEU A 90 -12.29 -21.77 -18.33
N GLN A 91 -11.27 -21.25 -19.02
CA GLN A 91 -11.38 -20.38 -20.21
C GLN A 91 -12.51 -19.31 -20.10
N PRO A 92 -12.27 -18.19 -19.40
CA PRO A 92 -13.24 -17.12 -19.25
C PRO A 92 -13.69 -16.51 -20.59
N HIS A 93 -14.87 -15.88 -20.59
CA HIS A 93 -15.35 -15.12 -21.73
C HIS A 93 -14.53 -13.84 -21.96
N GLN A 94 -14.42 -13.41 -23.22
CA GLN A 94 -13.62 -12.24 -23.62
C GLN A 94 -14.10 -10.91 -23.02
N ASN A 95 -15.35 -10.81 -22.56
CA ASN A 95 -15.91 -9.61 -21.92
C ASN A 95 -15.57 -9.48 -20.42
N LEU A 96 -14.86 -10.44 -19.83
CA LEU A 96 -14.50 -10.38 -18.42
C LEU A 96 -13.70 -9.10 -18.12
N GLN A 97 -14.11 -8.38 -17.08
CA GLN A 97 -13.50 -7.11 -16.67
C GLN A 97 -12.62 -7.27 -15.43
N ALA A 98 -12.97 -8.16 -14.50
CA ALA A 98 -12.21 -8.42 -13.29
C ALA A 98 -11.92 -9.91 -13.12
N LEU A 99 -10.67 -10.25 -12.82
CA LEU A 99 -10.24 -11.61 -12.52
C LEU A 99 -9.44 -11.62 -11.21
N ARG A 100 -9.87 -12.46 -10.27
CA ARG A 100 -9.16 -12.69 -9.01
C ARG A 100 -8.81 -14.17 -8.89
N ILE A 101 -7.56 -14.47 -8.58
CA ILE A 101 -7.09 -15.84 -8.40
C ILE A 101 -6.44 -15.93 -7.03
N ARG A 102 -6.86 -16.90 -6.23
CA ARG A 102 -6.39 -17.10 -4.86
C ARG A 102 -5.90 -18.52 -4.62
N ASN A 103 -4.81 -18.64 -3.86
CA ASN A 103 -4.25 -19.91 -3.39
C ASN A 103 -3.83 -20.87 -4.53
N PHE A 104 -3.46 -20.35 -5.70
CA PHE A 104 -3.01 -21.17 -6.84
C PHE A 104 -1.62 -21.77 -6.57
N ALA A 105 -1.47 -23.08 -6.78
CA ALA A 105 -0.23 -23.80 -6.48
C ALA A 105 0.50 -24.32 -7.72
N GLY A 106 0.12 -23.88 -8.94
CA GLY A 106 0.89 -24.19 -10.14
C GLY A 106 2.14 -23.32 -10.25
N GLU A 107 3.17 -23.86 -10.91
CA GLU A 107 4.46 -23.19 -11.12
C GLU A 107 4.39 -22.02 -12.12
N LEU A 108 3.45 -22.10 -13.07
CA LEU A 108 3.30 -21.12 -14.15
C LEU A 108 1.84 -20.69 -14.28
N LEU A 109 1.61 -19.40 -14.36
CA LEU A 109 0.28 -18.85 -14.61
C LEU A 109 0.01 -18.84 -16.14
N PRO A 110 -1.04 -19.52 -16.64
CA PRO A 110 -1.26 -19.64 -18.07
C PRO A 110 -1.79 -18.34 -18.67
N THR A 111 -1.14 -17.86 -19.74
CA THR A 111 -1.54 -16.60 -20.42
C THR A 111 -2.94 -16.66 -21.04
N CYS A 112 -3.44 -17.86 -21.37
CA CYS A 112 -4.76 -18.05 -21.98
C CYS A 112 -5.96 -17.72 -21.08
N ILE A 113 -5.73 -17.43 -19.79
CA ILE A 113 -6.78 -16.99 -18.87
C ILE A 113 -7.03 -15.48 -18.94
N PHE A 114 -6.05 -14.71 -19.40
CA PHE A 114 -6.16 -13.25 -19.50
C PHE A 114 -6.84 -12.88 -20.81
N VAL A 115 -7.97 -12.18 -20.68
CA VAL A 115 -8.76 -11.74 -21.82
C VAL A 115 -8.45 -10.29 -22.17
N GLU A 116 -8.78 -9.88 -23.39
CA GLU A 116 -8.46 -8.54 -23.90
C GLU A 116 -9.15 -7.41 -23.10
N ASN A 117 -10.36 -7.65 -22.59
CA ASN A 117 -11.15 -6.67 -21.86
C ASN A 117 -10.86 -6.58 -20.36
N LEU A 118 -9.81 -7.26 -19.88
CA LEU A 118 -9.48 -7.29 -18.47
C LEU A 118 -9.00 -5.91 -17.97
N VAL A 119 -9.70 -5.38 -16.97
CA VAL A 119 -9.46 -4.09 -16.32
C VAL A 119 -8.81 -4.26 -14.95
N GLU A 120 -9.21 -5.28 -14.19
CA GLU A 120 -8.71 -5.56 -12.84
C GLU A 120 -8.17 -6.99 -12.75
N LEU A 121 -6.94 -7.15 -12.27
CA LEU A 121 -6.32 -8.45 -12.04
C LEU A 121 -5.72 -8.53 -10.63
N HIS A 122 -6.21 -9.47 -9.81
CA HIS A 122 -5.66 -9.75 -8.50
C HIS A 122 -5.11 -11.17 -8.44
N LEU A 123 -3.86 -11.31 -8.04
CA LEU A 123 -3.18 -12.58 -7.81
C LEU A 123 -2.80 -12.63 -6.32
N ASP A 124 -3.47 -13.49 -5.53
CA ASP A 124 -3.24 -13.59 -4.09
C ASP A 124 -2.77 -15.01 -3.69
N TYR A 125 -1.74 -15.12 -2.84
CA TYR A 125 -1.30 -16.34 -2.15
C TYR A 125 -0.84 -17.47 -3.09
N PHE A 126 0.16 -17.22 -3.95
CA PHE A 126 0.68 -18.27 -4.86
C PHE A 126 1.96 -18.88 -4.30
N LYS A 127 1.91 -20.17 -3.96
CA LYS A 127 3.02 -20.83 -3.27
C LYS A 127 4.19 -21.23 -4.19
N LYS A 128 3.90 -21.73 -5.40
CA LYS A 128 4.90 -22.31 -6.31
C LYS A 128 5.21 -21.47 -7.56
N CYS A 129 4.48 -20.38 -7.79
CA CYS A 129 4.64 -19.61 -9.03
C CYS A 129 5.98 -18.86 -9.05
N GLU A 130 6.91 -19.28 -9.90
CA GLU A 130 8.27 -18.72 -9.94
C GLU A 130 8.38 -17.47 -10.82
N THR A 131 7.54 -17.38 -11.85
CA THR A 131 7.58 -16.28 -12.83
C THR A 131 6.20 -15.69 -13.09
N LEU A 132 6.17 -14.35 -13.22
CA LEU A 132 4.97 -13.64 -13.65
C LEU A 132 4.82 -13.73 -15.18
N PRO A 133 3.59 -13.90 -15.70
CA PRO A 133 3.33 -13.88 -17.13
C PRO A 133 3.43 -12.45 -17.70
N MET A 134 3.31 -12.32 -19.02
CA MET A 134 3.43 -11.05 -19.78
C MET A 134 2.24 -10.10 -19.57
N LEU A 135 2.03 -9.67 -18.33
CA LEU A 135 0.93 -8.80 -17.93
C LEU A 135 1.03 -7.39 -18.55
N GLY A 136 2.23 -6.95 -18.94
CA GLY A 136 2.44 -5.63 -19.55
C GLY A 136 1.80 -5.44 -20.92
N GLN A 137 1.35 -6.53 -21.57
CA GLN A 137 0.64 -6.50 -22.85
C GLN A 137 -0.88 -6.31 -22.70
N LEU A 138 -1.40 -6.34 -21.47
CA LEU A 138 -2.82 -6.16 -21.20
C LEU A 138 -3.22 -4.69 -21.39
N SER A 139 -3.79 -4.38 -22.56
CA SER A 139 -4.01 -3.01 -23.04
C SER A 139 -5.11 -2.24 -22.29
N LYS A 140 -6.01 -2.96 -21.60
CA LYS A 140 -7.14 -2.38 -20.83
C LYS A 140 -6.96 -2.45 -19.32
N LEU A 141 -5.87 -3.05 -18.84
CA LEU A 141 -5.63 -3.23 -17.41
C LEU A 141 -5.39 -1.88 -16.72
N GLU A 142 -6.22 -1.58 -15.73
CA GLU A 142 -6.15 -0.36 -14.91
C GLU A 142 -5.66 -0.66 -13.49
N VAL A 143 -5.97 -1.85 -12.95
CA VAL A 143 -5.60 -2.26 -11.59
C VAL A 143 -4.91 -3.62 -11.63
N LEU A 144 -3.70 -3.67 -11.10
CA LEU A 144 -2.93 -4.89 -10.90
C LEU A 144 -2.52 -5.01 -9.44
N LYS A 145 -2.98 -6.08 -8.79
CA LYS A 145 -2.60 -6.42 -7.42
C LYS A 145 -1.94 -7.78 -7.38
N ILE A 146 -0.74 -7.82 -6.81
CA ILE A 146 0.06 -9.03 -6.62
C ILE A 146 0.34 -9.14 -5.12
N ASN A 147 -0.20 -10.16 -4.47
CA ASN A 147 -0.09 -10.37 -3.03
C ASN A 147 0.44 -11.77 -2.73
N GLU A 148 1.54 -11.88 -1.99
CA GLU A 148 2.05 -13.15 -1.46
C GLU A 148 2.32 -14.21 -2.55
N LEU A 149 3.04 -13.82 -3.60
CA LEU A 149 3.60 -14.73 -4.61
C LEU A 149 4.98 -15.21 -4.13
N SER A 150 4.99 -16.21 -3.25
CA SER A 150 6.16 -16.57 -2.44
C SER A 150 7.35 -17.13 -3.24
N ALA A 151 7.14 -17.70 -4.44
CA ALA A 151 8.24 -18.28 -5.22
C ALA A 151 8.87 -17.31 -6.23
N VAL A 152 8.27 -16.13 -6.46
CA VAL A 152 8.79 -15.14 -7.41
C VAL A 152 10.01 -14.44 -6.81
N LYS A 153 11.16 -14.59 -7.47
CA LYS A 153 12.43 -13.97 -7.06
C LYS A 153 12.78 -12.70 -7.83
N SER A 154 12.26 -12.55 -9.05
CA SER A 154 12.53 -11.38 -9.87
C SER A 154 11.33 -10.94 -10.71
N ILE A 155 11.20 -9.63 -10.89
CA ILE A 155 10.30 -9.00 -11.87
C ILE A 155 11.18 -8.48 -13.00
N GLY A 156 11.03 -9.06 -14.20
CA GLY A 156 11.85 -8.70 -15.37
C GLY A 156 11.07 -8.75 -16.67
N CYS A 157 11.77 -9.00 -17.79
CA CYS A 157 11.18 -8.97 -19.13
C CYS A 157 9.93 -9.85 -19.31
N GLN A 158 9.83 -10.98 -18.58
CA GLN A 158 8.68 -11.88 -18.65
C GLN A 158 7.39 -11.23 -18.13
N PHE A 159 7.49 -10.30 -17.18
CA PHE A 159 6.35 -9.54 -16.64
C PHE A 159 5.88 -8.47 -17.62
N TYR A 160 6.82 -7.75 -18.22
CA TYR A 160 6.54 -6.68 -19.17
C TYR A 160 6.02 -7.22 -20.52
N GLY A 161 6.57 -8.33 -21.00
CA GLY A 161 6.29 -8.90 -22.32
C GLY A 161 7.37 -8.58 -23.35
N ASN A 162 7.22 -9.13 -24.57
CA ASN A 162 8.21 -8.98 -25.62
C ASN A 162 8.28 -7.51 -26.12
N TYR A 163 9.47 -6.93 -26.05
CA TYR A 163 9.72 -5.50 -26.30
C TYR A 163 9.61 -5.08 -27.78
N CYS A 164 9.48 -6.03 -28.70
CA CYS A 164 9.57 -5.77 -30.13
C CYS A 164 8.30 -5.16 -30.75
N ASP A 165 7.13 -5.40 -30.15
CA ASP A 165 5.84 -5.06 -30.78
C ASP A 165 5.11 -3.86 -30.15
N SER A 166 5.46 -3.46 -28.92
CA SER A 166 4.78 -2.37 -28.20
C SER A 166 5.74 -1.29 -27.71
N ARG A 167 5.46 -0.04 -28.11
CA ARG A 167 6.13 1.16 -27.58
C ARG A 167 5.67 1.52 -26.16
N THR A 168 4.57 0.93 -25.68
CA THR A 168 4.00 1.24 -24.37
C THR A 168 3.56 -0.02 -23.65
N LEU A 169 4.16 -0.28 -22.49
CA LEU A 169 3.85 -1.38 -21.58
C LEU A 169 2.90 -0.86 -20.51
N PHE A 170 1.87 -1.64 -20.18
CA PHE A 170 0.82 -1.24 -19.24
C PHE A 170 0.17 0.12 -19.60
N PRO A 171 -0.39 0.27 -20.81
CA PRO A 171 -0.80 1.57 -21.35
C PRO A 171 -1.92 2.27 -20.57
N LYS A 172 -2.72 1.54 -19.78
CA LYS A 172 -3.82 2.08 -18.97
C LYS A 172 -3.67 1.87 -17.47
N LEU A 173 -2.57 1.27 -17.01
CA LEU A 173 -2.43 0.91 -15.60
C LEU A 173 -2.38 2.16 -14.73
N LYS A 174 -3.32 2.27 -13.80
CA LYS A 174 -3.45 3.36 -12.82
C LYS A 174 -2.97 2.94 -11.44
N ARG A 175 -3.18 1.68 -11.06
CA ARG A 175 -2.78 1.15 -9.75
C ARG A 175 -1.96 -0.12 -9.87
N LEU A 176 -0.80 -0.13 -9.23
CA LEU A 176 0.05 -1.30 -9.08
C LEU A 176 0.34 -1.53 -7.59
N ASP A 177 -0.09 -2.68 -7.08
CA ASP A 177 0.19 -3.12 -5.72
C ASP A 177 1.04 -4.39 -5.74
N ILE A 178 2.21 -4.33 -5.11
CA ILE A 178 3.15 -5.46 -4.90
C ILE A 178 3.27 -5.65 -3.39
N LEU A 179 2.67 -6.71 -2.87
CA LEU A 179 2.45 -6.90 -1.44
C LEU A 179 2.96 -8.27 -0.99
N GLN A 180 3.62 -8.33 0.17
CA GLN A 180 4.03 -9.57 0.83
C GLN A 180 4.85 -10.51 -0.08
N MET A 181 5.65 -9.93 -1.00
CA MET A 181 6.52 -10.71 -1.89
C MET A 181 7.90 -10.90 -1.26
N ASP A 182 7.95 -11.63 -0.14
CA ASP A 182 9.14 -11.73 0.72
C ASP A 182 10.39 -12.28 0.03
N ASN A 183 10.22 -13.11 -1.01
CA ASN A 183 11.32 -13.68 -1.79
C ASN A 183 11.72 -12.85 -3.02
N LEU A 184 11.03 -11.74 -3.29
CA LEU A 184 11.36 -10.85 -4.40
C LEU A 184 12.68 -10.14 -4.12
N GLU A 185 13.73 -10.50 -4.85
CA GLU A 185 15.08 -9.93 -4.68
C GLU A 185 15.35 -8.78 -5.67
N GLN A 186 14.81 -8.90 -6.88
CA GLN A 186 15.14 -8.02 -8.00
C GLN A 186 13.90 -7.53 -8.72
N TRP A 187 13.87 -6.23 -9.03
CA TRP A 187 12.94 -5.66 -9.99
C TRP A 187 13.76 -4.93 -11.06
N GLU A 188 13.76 -5.49 -12.27
CA GLU A 188 14.54 -5.03 -13.40
C GLU A 188 13.87 -3.85 -14.11
N GLU A 189 14.71 -2.95 -14.59
CA GLU A 189 14.32 -1.85 -15.47
C GLU A 189 13.96 -2.40 -16.87
N VAL A 190 13.05 -1.71 -17.55
CA VAL A 190 12.81 -1.95 -18.99
C VAL A 190 14.09 -1.55 -19.73
N THR A 191 14.68 -2.50 -20.46
CA THR A 191 16.02 -2.32 -21.04
C THR A 191 16.05 -1.21 -22.09
N ALA A 192 17.11 -0.39 -22.03
CA ALA A 192 17.31 0.83 -22.84
C ALA A 192 17.35 0.62 -24.36
N LEU A 193 17.52 -0.61 -24.83
CA LEU A 193 17.55 -0.96 -26.26
C LEU A 193 16.19 -0.78 -26.94
N THR A 194 15.14 -0.65 -26.16
CA THR A 194 13.75 -0.62 -26.63
C THR A 194 13.20 0.74 -26.25
N ASN A 195 12.74 1.54 -27.21
CA ASN A 195 12.17 2.88 -26.98
C ASN A 195 10.79 2.78 -26.27
N SER A 196 10.67 1.91 -25.28
CA SER A 196 9.44 1.48 -24.65
C SER A 196 9.23 2.24 -23.35
N THR A 197 8.01 2.69 -23.15
CA THR A 197 7.56 3.39 -21.95
C THR A 197 6.76 2.43 -21.08
N ALA A 198 7.06 2.36 -19.79
CA ALA A 198 6.26 1.57 -18.84
C ALA A 198 5.40 2.49 -17.97
N PHE A 199 4.16 2.07 -17.73
CA PHE A 199 3.24 2.71 -16.78
C PHE A 199 2.99 4.22 -17.01
N PRO A 200 2.63 4.66 -18.24
CA PRO A 200 2.44 6.08 -18.57
C PRO A 200 1.28 6.76 -17.81
N HIS A 201 0.41 5.99 -17.16
CA HIS A 201 -0.79 6.48 -16.47
C HIS A 201 -0.86 6.06 -15.00
N LEU A 202 0.26 5.64 -14.41
CA LEU A 202 0.27 5.21 -13.02
C LEU A 202 -0.07 6.37 -12.08
N GLU A 203 -1.10 6.16 -11.26
CA GLU A 203 -1.62 7.09 -10.27
C GLU A 203 -1.30 6.63 -8.84
N SER A 204 -1.21 5.31 -8.61
CA SER A 204 -0.93 4.71 -7.30
C SER A 204 0.07 3.57 -7.43
N LEU A 205 1.13 3.61 -6.63
CA LEU A 205 2.11 2.53 -6.49
C LEU A 205 2.26 2.13 -5.02
N THR A 206 1.99 0.86 -4.71
CA THR A 206 2.14 0.29 -3.37
C THR A 206 3.15 -0.85 -3.42
N ILE A 207 4.20 -0.78 -2.59
CA ILE A 207 5.18 -1.84 -2.39
C ILE A 207 5.27 -2.08 -0.88
N CYS A 208 4.68 -3.18 -0.39
CA CYS A 208 4.62 -3.45 1.04
C CYS A 208 5.14 -4.85 1.36
N SER A 209 5.90 -4.99 2.46
CA SER A 209 6.39 -6.30 2.93
C SER A 209 7.12 -7.08 1.83
N CYS A 210 8.12 -6.44 1.20
CA CYS A 210 8.96 -7.05 0.17
C CYS A 210 10.39 -7.15 0.72
N LEU A 211 10.58 -8.06 1.67
CA LEU A 211 11.71 -8.06 2.60
C LEU A 211 13.08 -8.19 1.92
N LYS A 212 13.17 -8.94 0.82
CA LYS A 212 14.43 -9.15 0.07
C LYS A 212 14.66 -8.18 -1.08
N LEU A 213 13.73 -7.26 -1.35
CA LEU A 213 13.81 -6.38 -2.52
C LEU A 213 14.94 -5.37 -2.33
N LYS A 214 15.98 -5.47 -3.17
CA LYS A 214 17.19 -4.63 -3.01
C LYS A 214 17.06 -3.25 -3.65
N ASN A 215 16.34 -3.15 -4.77
CA ASN A 215 16.22 -1.93 -5.56
C ASN A 215 14.85 -1.85 -6.25
N ILE A 216 14.33 -0.63 -6.37
CA ILE A 216 13.19 -0.30 -7.23
C ILE A 216 13.74 0.40 -8.49
N PRO A 217 13.46 -0.10 -9.70
CA PRO A 217 14.06 0.43 -10.92
C PRO A 217 13.46 1.78 -11.33
N ASN A 218 14.10 2.42 -12.30
CA ASN A 218 13.58 3.63 -12.93
C ASN A 218 12.47 3.27 -13.93
N ILE A 219 11.25 3.12 -13.43
CA ILE A 219 10.10 2.69 -14.23
C ILE A 219 9.50 3.79 -15.13
N PHE A 220 9.95 5.05 -14.97
CA PHE A 220 9.40 6.22 -15.69
C PHE A 220 10.37 6.86 -16.71
N THR A 221 11.58 6.34 -16.90
CA THR A 221 12.59 6.95 -17.79
C THR A 221 12.43 6.53 -19.25
N THR A 222 12.64 7.46 -20.20
CA THR A 222 12.70 7.16 -21.65
C THR A 222 14.09 7.41 -22.24
N HIS A 223 14.49 6.66 -23.27
CA HIS A 223 15.87 6.65 -23.81
C HIS A 223 16.40 8.05 -24.23
N GLY A 224 15.53 8.96 -24.70
CA GLY A 224 15.93 10.32 -25.11
C GLY A 224 16.55 11.17 -24.01
N GLN A 225 16.40 10.77 -22.74
CA GLN A 225 16.87 11.50 -21.56
C GLN A 225 18.24 11.00 -21.05
N ARG A 226 18.70 9.83 -21.50
CA ARG A 226 19.97 9.22 -21.04
C ARG A 226 21.20 9.74 -21.77
N LEU A 227 21.11 10.06 -23.06
CA LEU A 227 22.25 10.55 -23.85
C LEU A 227 22.75 11.93 -23.39
N GLU A 228 21.90 12.73 -22.72
CA GLU A 228 22.31 14.01 -22.11
C GLU A 228 23.07 13.82 -20.79
N ALA A 229 22.90 12.69 -20.09
CA ALA A 229 23.53 12.45 -18.79
C ALA A 229 25.02 12.06 -18.88
N ASP A 230 25.47 11.52 -20.02
CA ASP A 230 26.86 11.07 -20.22
C ASP A 230 27.83 12.20 -20.64
N THR A 231 27.35 13.45 -20.80
CA THR A 231 28.19 14.61 -21.19
C THR A 231 28.47 15.57 -20.04
N VAL A 232 29.46 15.23 -19.20
CA VAL A 232 30.40 16.08 -18.41
C VAL A 232 29.89 17.31 -17.61
N ASN A 233 28.60 17.63 -17.58
CA ASN A 233 28.04 18.69 -16.74
C ASN A 233 26.84 18.18 -15.94
N ALA A 234 27.11 17.60 -14.77
CA ALA A 234 26.12 17.20 -13.77
C ALA A 234 25.44 18.40 -13.08
N ARG A 235 24.85 19.32 -13.86
CA ARG A 235 24.03 20.45 -13.39
C ARG A 235 22.75 20.69 -14.20
N LEU A 236 22.33 19.77 -15.06
CA LEU A 236 21.05 19.87 -15.77
C LEU A 236 20.22 18.59 -15.60
N PHE A 237 19.67 18.39 -14.39
CA PHE A 237 18.67 17.35 -14.10
C PHE A 237 17.25 17.79 -14.53
N SER A 238 17.10 18.32 -15.75
CA SER A 238 15.82 18.88 -16.24
C SER A 238 14.93 17.88 -16.96
N SER A 239 15.35 16.61 -17.10
CA SER A 239 14.71 15.67 -18.03
C SER A 239 14.25 14.36 -17.41
N PHE A 240 14.10 14.24 -16.08
CA PHE A 240 13.14 13.24 -15.58
C PHE A 240 11.74 13.79 -15.89
N GLN A 241 10.99 13.12 -16.77
CA GLN A 241 9.55 13.29 -16.72
C GLN A 241 9.11 12.74 -15.36
N SER A 242 8.82 13.66 -14.42
CA SER A 242 8.00 13.35 -13.24
C SER A 242 6.88 12.44 -13.70
N PRO A 243 6.59 11.30 -13.04
CA PRO A 243 5.42 10.51 -13.40
C PRO A 243 4.22 11.46 -13.33
N PRO A 244 3.64 11.88 -14.47
CA PRO A 244 2.85 13.10 -14.50
C PRO A 244 1.54 12.95 -13.71
N LYS A 245 1.20 11.72 -13.31
CA LYS A 245 -0.03 11.35 -12.63
C LYS A 245 0.13 10.62 -11.30
N LEU A 246 1.35 10.30 -10.85
CA LEU A 246 1.52 9.55 -9.60
C LEU A 246 1.08 10.42 -8.41
N GLN A 247 -0.05 10.07 -7.81
CA GLN A 247 -0.68 10.78 -6.71
C GLN A 247 -0.42 10.09 -5.38
N SER A 248 -0.29 8.76 -5.37
CA SER A 248 -0.07 7.97 -4.16
C SER A 248 1.13 7.05 -4.31
N LEU A 249 2.04 7.11 -3.34
CA LEU A 249 3.16 6.18 -3.23
C LEU A 249 3.25 5.64 -1.81
N CYS A 250 3.27 4.31 -1.69
CA CYS A 250 3.51 3.62 -0.45
C CYS A 250 4.67 2.63 -0.62
N ILE A 251 5.75 2.79 0.16
CA ILE A 251 6.87 1.85 0.26
C ILE A 251 7.05 1.50 1.73
N TYR A 252 6.62 0.30 2.11
CA TYR A 252 6.52 -0.11 3.51
C TYR A 252 7.16 -1.47 3.76
N ASN A 253 7.84 -1.66 4.87
CA ASN A 253 8.38 -2.96 5.27
C ASN A 253 9.23 -3.64 4.16
N CYS A 254 10.22 -2.91 3.65
CA CYS A 254 11.15 -3.38 2.61
C CYS A 254 12.60 -3.38 3.13
N THR A 255 12.91 -4.26 4.08
CA THR A 255 14.10 -4.19 4.94
C THR A 255 15.44 -4.28 4.19
N SER A 256 15.50 -5.00 3.07
CA SER A 256 16.69 -5.11 2.21
C SER A 256 16.90 -3.96 1.21
N LEU A 257 16.00 -2.97 1.17
CA LEU A 257 16.09 -1.89 0.20
C LEU A 257 17.31 -1.01 0.47
N ILE A 258 18.20 -0.89 -0.53
CA ILE A 258 19.48 -0.18 -0.38
C ILE A 258 19.31 1.34 -0.53
N LYS A 259 18.40 1.75 -1.42
CA LYS A 259 18.11 3.15 -1.71
C LYS A 259 16.65 3.34 -2.14
N LEU A 260 16.11 4.52 -1.86
CA LEU A 260 14.85 4.96 -2.45
C LEU A 260 15.02 5.22 -3.96
N PRO A 261 13.95 5.08 -4.76
CA PRO A 261 14.03 5.32 -6.20
C PRO A 261 14.36 6.79 -6.51
N ASN A 262 15.32 7.02 -7.41
CA ASN A 262 15.78 8.37 -7.78
C ASN A 262 14.66 9.25 -8.36
N TRP A 263 13.71 8.65 -9.07
CA TRP A 263 12.58 9.39 -9.66
C TRP A 263 11.66 10.02 -8.61
N LEU A 264 11.71 9.58 -7.35
CA LEU A 264 10.89 10.09 -6.25
C LEU A 264 11.11 11.59 -6.02
N GLU A 265 12.36 12.05 -6.12
CA GLU A 265 12.72 13.46 -5.89
C GLU A 265 12.11 14.41 -6.93
N PHE A 266 11.64 13.87 -8.05
CA PHE A 266 11.07 14.62 -9.17
C PHE A 266 9.53 14.56 -9.21
N CYS A 267 8.88 13.83 -8.31
CA CYS A 267 7.43 13.65 -8.28
C CYS A 267 6.69 14.88 -7.74
N SER A 268 6.29 15.79 -8.62
CA SER A 268 5.51 16.98 -8.22
C SER A 268 4.00 16.75 -8.06
N SER A 269 3.50 15.63 -8.60
CA SER A 269 2.08 15.22 -8.60
C SER A 269 1.63 14.48 -7.34
N LEU A 270 2.57 14.08 -6.47
CA LEU A 270 2.25 13.30 -5.26
C LEU A 270 1.39 14.10 -4.27
N VAL A 271 0.33 13.43 -3.79
CA VAL A 271 -0.61 13.91 -2.78
C VAL A 271 -0.42 13.12 -1.48
N ASP A 272 -0.21 11.81 -1.60
CA ASP A 272 -0.05 10.88 -0.48
C ASP A 272 1.30 10.15 -0.59
N LEU A 273 2.12 10.26 0.46
CA LEU A 273 3.41 9.58 0.54
C LEU A 273 3.52 8.83 1.86
N CYS A 274 3.67 7.51 1.78
CA CYS A 274 3.96 6.64 2.91
C CYS A 274 5.27 5.90 2.66
N ILE A 275 6.29 6.18 3.47
CA ILE A 275 7.57 5.45 3.38
C ILE A 275 8.00 5.06 4.78
N GLY A 276 8.28 3.78 5.00
CA GLY A 276 8.89 3.38 6.25
C GLY A 276 8.90 1.90 6.57
N ASP A 277 9.10 1.63 7.86
CA ASP A 277 9.17 0.30 8.47
C ASP A 277 10.26 -0.61 7.90
N PHE A 278 11.44 -0.07 7.60
CA PHE A 278 12.56 -0.87 7.04
C PHE A 278 13.31 -1.71 8.08
N HIS A 279 12.66 -2.14 9.16
CA HIS A 279 13.34 -2.76 10.29
C HIS A 279 13.53 -4.26 10.10
N ASP A 280 14.78 -4.73 10.17
CA ASP A 280 15.08 -6.02 10.79
C ASP A 280 15.40 -5.72 12.27
N ASP A 281 14.95 -6.54 13.22
CA ASP A 281 14.92 -6.38 14.70
C ASP A 281 16.16 -5.78 15.43
N ILE A 282 17.25 -5.45 14.73
CA ILE A 282 18.59 -5.22 15.27
C ILE A 282 19.22 -3.90 14.75
N SER A 283 18.63 -3.14 13.81
CA SER A 283 19.29 -1.91 13.29
C SER A 283 18.34 -0.82 12.74
N PRO A 284 18.62 0.48 12.94
CA PRO A 284 17.94 1.55 12.20
C PRO A 284 18.17 1.43 10.69
N SER A 285 17.18 1.84 9.91
CA SER A 285 17.28 1.81 8.46
C SER A 285 18.49 2.61 8.00
N LYS A 286 19.34 2.02 7.15
CA LYS A 286 20.47 2.73 6.50
C LYS A 286 19.99 3.71 5.42
N LEU A 287 18.70 3.74 5.14
CA LEU A 287 18.09 4.60 4.13
C LEU A 287 18.05 6.05 4.60
N ASN A 288 18.40 6.94 3.68
CA ASN A 288 18.15 8.37 3.84
C ASN A 288 16.67 8.67 3.62
N PRO A 289 16.10 9.63 4.36
CA PRO A 289 14.75 10.09 4.10
C PRO A 289 14.63 10.70 2.69
N PRO A 290 13.44 10.68 2.06
CA PRO A 290 13.24 11.22 0.73
C PRO A 290 13.50 12.73 0.67
N ASN A 291 13.97 13.24 -0.47
CA ASN A 291 14.03 14.69 -0.71
C ASN A 291 12.66 15.18 -1.20
N LEU A 292 12.03 16.10 -0.45
CA LEU A 292 10.68 16.57 -0.72
C LEU A 292 10.62 17.95 -1.40
N GLN A 293 11.75 18.50 -1.86
CA GLN A 293 11.83 19.86 -2.39
C GLN A 293 10.86 20.17 -3.55
N ASN A 294 10.45 19.16 -4.33
CA ASN A 294 9.57 19.32 -5.49
C ASN A 294 8.11 18.89 -5.24
N MET A 295 7.78 18.41 -4.03
CA MET A 295 6.46 17.82 -3.72
C MET A 295 5.45 18.86 -3.19
N GLN A 296 5.10 19.84 -4.02
CA GLN A 296 4.25 20.96 -3.60
C GLN A 296 2.78 20.57 -3.35
N ASN A 297 2.31 19.48 -3.98
CA ASN A 297 0.93 19.00 -3.86
C ASN A 297 0.73 18.02 -2.70
N LEU A 298 1.78 17.72 -1.94
CA LEU A 298 1.73 16.72 -0.87
C LEU A 298 0.80 17.19 0.25
N SER A 299 -0.25 16.39 0.50
CA SER A 299 -1.26 16.62 1.53
C SER A 299 -1.13 15.65 2.70
N SER A 300 -0.58 14.46 2.48
CA SER A 300 -0.38 13.44 3.51
C SER A 300 1.03 12.86 3.42
N LEU A 301 1.72 12.83 4.56
CA LEU A 301 3.07 12.29 4.67
C LEU A 301 3.18 11.38 5.89
N ARG A 302 3.55 10.13 5.67
CA ARG A 302 3.88 9.15 6.72
C ARG A 302 5.31 8.68 6.52
N LEU A 303 6.12 8.87 7.55
CA LEU A 303 7.54 8.53 7.58
C LEU A 303 7.82 7.66 8.79
N GLU A 304 8.27 6.43 8.56
CA GLU A 304 8.55 5.50 9.66
C GLU A 304 10.01 5.01 9.61
N ASN A 305 10.67 4.98 10.77
CA ASN A 305 11.97 4.39 11.02
C ASN A 305 13.20 5.07 10.38
N PHE A 306 13.08 6.32 9.91
CA PHE A 306 14.22 7.10 9.42
C PHE A 306 15.10 7.65 10.55
N HIS A 307 16.37 7.97 10.23
CA HIS A 307 17.30 8.58 11.18
C HIS A 307 17.14 10.10 11.32
N ASN A 308 16.41 10.75 10.40
CA ASN A 308 16.12 12.19 10.45
C ASN A 308 14.88 12.55 9.60
N LEU A 309 14.39 13.78 9.75
CA LEU A 309 13.34 14.36 8.91
C LEU A 309 13.87 14.64 7.48
N PRO A 310 13.02 14.52 6.45
CA PRO A 310 13.40 14.74 5.07
C PRO A 310 13.80 16.19 4.78
N GLU A 311 14.71 16.36 3.81
CA GLU A 311 15.00 17.67 3.27
C GLU A 311 13.82 18.23 2.49
N GLY A 312 13.65 19.55 2.51
CA GLY A 312 12.55 20.22 1.81
C GLY A 312 11.20 20.16 2.53
N LEU A 313 11.08 19.47 3.68
CA LEU A 313 9.84 19.37 4.47
C LEU A 313 9.20 20.75 4.74
N GLY A 314 9.98 21.75 5.15
CA GLY A 314 9.50 23.10 5.40
C GLY A 314 9.05 23.90 4.16
N ARG A 315 9.19 23.36 2.94
CA ARG A 315 8.69 23.97 1.69
C ARG A 315 7.30 23.46 1.27
N ILE A 316 6.75 22.48 1.98
CA ILE A 316 5.48 21.86 1.63
C ILE A 316 4.35 22.67 2.27
N HIS A 317 3.63 23.47 1.48
CA HIS A 317 2.62 24.40 1.98
C HIS A 317 1.20 23.82 2.07
N ASN A 318 0.97 22.63 1.52
CA ASN A 318 -0.35 21.99 1.44
C ASN A 318 -0.49 20.77 2.38
N LEU A 319 0.53 20.50 3.21
CA LEU A 319 0.56 19.32 4.07
C LEU A 319 -0.52 19.43 5.15
N LYS A 320 -1.47 18.50 5.17
CA LYS A 320 -2.57 18.43 6.15
C LYS A 320 -2.33 17.38 7.22
N THR A 321 -1.73 16.26 6.84
CA THR A 321 -1.46 15.13 7.74
C THR A 321 0.03 14.81 7.71
N LEU A 322 0.65 14.77 8.88
CA LEU A 322 2.02 14.32 9.07
C LEU A 322 2.07 13.25 10.15
N VAL A 323 2.58 12.09 9.78
CA VAL A 323 2.88 10.99 10.70
C VAL A 323 4.38 10.75 10.69
N VAL A 324 4.99 10.83 11.86
CA VAL A 324 6.41 10.55 12.04
C VAL A 324 6.55 9.47 13.09
N GLU A 325 7.15 8.35 12.69
CA GLU A 325 7.53 7.26 13.58
C GLU A 325 9.04 7.05 13.50
N GLY A 326 9.74 7.11 14.62
CA GLY A 326 11.20 7.03 14.56
C GLY A 326 11.90 7.46 15.85
N PRO A 327 13.22 7.23 15.93
CA PRO A 327 14.04 7.62 17.07
C PRO A 327 14.27 9.14 17.02
N MET A 328 13.34 9.94 17.54
CA MET A 328 13.29 11.38 17.26
C MET A 328 14.32 12.20 18.05
N GLN A 329 15.13 11.57 18.91
CA GLN A 329 16.13 12.23 19.75
C GLN A 329 17.11 13.09 18.95
N ASP A 330 17.56 12.60 17.79
CA ASP A 330 18.57 13.25 16.96
C ASP A 330 17.97 13.96 15.71
N TYR A 331 16.65 14.10 15.67
CA TYR A 331 15.98 14.72 14.53
C TYR A 331 16.23 16.23 14.48
N ASP A 332 16.52 16.72 13.27
CA ASP A 332 16.68 18.15 13.00
C ASP A 332 15.31 18.81 12.76
N TRP A 333 14.65 19.14 13.86
CA TRP A 333 13.35 19.83 13.85
C TRP A 333 13.44 21.30 13.40
N SER A 334 14.63 21.85 13.14
CA SER A 334 14.76 23.21 12.57
C SER A 334 14.15 23.32 11.16
N ARG A 335 14.02 22.17 10.47
CA ARG A 335 13.38 22.03 9.15
C ARG A 335 11.87 22.26 9.19
N PHE A 336 11.29 22.28 10.38
CA PHE A 336 9.87 22.48 10.61
C PHE A 336 9.55 23.99 10.60
N ILE A 337 9.13 24.50 9.45
CA ILE A 337 8.66 25.88 9.26
C ILE A 337 7.13 25.86 9.39
N PRO A 338 6.46 26.89 9.97
CA PRO A 338 5.01 26.90 10.19
C PRO A 338 4.21 26.43 8.97
N PHE A 339 3.69 25.21 9.07
CA PHE A 339 2.69 24.68 8.16
C PHE A 339 1.38 25.34 8.49
N ASN A 340 0.99 26.35 7.71
CA ASN A 340 -0.33 26.99 7.86
C ASN A 340 -1.48 26.09 7.36
N SER A 341 -1.18 24.85 6.99
CA SER A 341 -2.12 23.86 6.48
C SER A 341 -2.22 22.60 7.33
N LEU A 342 -1.31 22.38 8.30
CA LEU A 342 -1.24 21.10 9.01
C LEU A 342 -2.39 21.01 10.01
N GLU A 343 -3.20 19.97 9.87
CA GLU A 343 -4.39 19.72 10.68
C GLU A 343 -4.20 18.51 11.60
N VAL A 344 -3.40 17.52 11.19
CA VAL A 344 -3.15 16.28 11.94
C VAL A 344 -1.65 16.03 12.05
N LEU A 345 -1.18 15.84 13.28
CA LEU A 345 0.20 15.46 13.59
C LEU A 345 0.19 14.23 14.49
N GLU A 346 0.84 13.17 14.03
CA GLU A 346 1.08 11.95 14.79
C GLU A 346 2.58 11.77 15.01
N LEU A 347 3.00 11.64 16.26
CA LEU A 347 4.38 11.41 16.67
C LEU A 347 4.46 10.08 17.42
N HIS A 348 5.21 9.15 16.87
CA HIS A 348 5.42 7.82 17.43
C HIS A 348 6.91 7.64 17.73
N GLU A 349 7.26 7.74 19.01
CA GLU A 349 8.64 7.53 19.44
C GLU A 349 8.95 6.04 19.52
N ILE A 350 10.12 5.64 19.02
CA ILE A 350 10.57 4.25 19.06
C ILE A 350 11.99 4.19 19.59
N ARG A 351 12.30 3.15 20.34
CA ARG A 351 13.66 2.81 20.80
C ARG A 351 14.29 3.75 21.81
N THR A 352 13.90 5.03 21.92
CA THR A 352 14.45 5.92 22.95
C THR A 352 13.54 6.04 24.17
N VAL A 353 14.17 6.03 25.35
CA VAL A 353 13.55 6.42 26.63
C VAL A 353 14.08 7.76 27.12
N ASN A 354 15.01 8.37 26.39
CA ASN A 354 15.74 9.57 26.81
C ASN A 354 15.13 10.86 26.24
N LEU A 355 14.16 10.77 25.31
CA LEU A 355 13.51 11.95 24.77
C LEU A 355 12.55 12.54 25.82
N THR A 356 13.05 13.52 26.55
CA THR A 356 12.37 14.13 27.70
C THR A 356 11.49 15.33 27.33
N GLN A 357 11.60 15.84 26.10
CA GLN A 357 10.84 16.99 25.63
C GLN A 357 10.42 16.82 24.18
N LEU A 358 9.24 17.33 23.85
CA LEU A 358 8.80 17.51 22.47
C LEU A 358 9.53 18.70 21.83
N PRO A 359 9.78 18.64 20.51
CA PRO A 359 10.50 19.69 19.79
C PRO A 359 9.75 21.02 19.84
N ARG A 360 10.46 22.09 20.23
CA ARG A 360 9.87 23.42 20.45
C ARG A 360 9.27 24.03 19.18
N GLN A 361 9.76 23.64 18.01
CA GLN A 361 9.31 24.12 16.71
C GLN A 361 7.84 23.77 16.43
N LEU A 362 7.27 22.77 17.11
CA LEU A 362 5.85 22.44 17.01
C LEU A 362 4.94 23.56 17.54
N MET A 363 5.47 24.51 18.31
CA MET A 363 4.71 25.66 18.82
C MET A 363 4.13 26.57 17.72
N PHE A 364 4.64 26.46 16.49
CA PHE A 364 4.19 27.28 15.35
C PHE A 364 3.00 26.67 14.59
N LEU A 365 2.53 25.48 14.97
CA LEU A 365 1.45 24.76 14.30
C LEU A 365 0.05 25.29 14.67
N THR A 366 -0.23 26.53 14.31
CA THR A 366 -1.46 27.22 14.73
C THR A 366 -2.74 26.68 14.09
N THR A 367 -2.66 25.83 13.07
CA THR A 367 -3.82 25.19 12.40
C THR A 367 -4.12 23.77 12.87
N LEU A 368 -3.30 23.23 13.77
CA LEU A 368 -3.37 21.83 14.18
C LEU A 368 -4.64 21.52 14.98
N ARG A 369 -5.44 20.58 14.47
CA ARG A 369 -6.70 20.13 15.09
C ARG A 369 -6.52 18.85 15.90
N SER A 370 -5.66 17.96 15.45
CA SER A 370 -5.43 16.67 16.14
C SER A 370 -3.95 16.43 16.35
N LEU A 371 -3.58 16.16 17.61
CA LEU A 371 -2.22 15.81 18.03
C LEU A 371 -2.24 14.45 18.71
N TYR A 372 -1.47 13.51 18.16
CA TYR A 372 -1.28 12.17 18.71
C TYR A 372 0.19 12.02 19.12
N ILE A 373 0.41 11.64 20.39
CA ILE A 373 1.74 11.42 20.96
C ILE A 373 1.76 10.00 21.49
N ASN A 374 2.60 9.15 20.90
CA ASN A 374 2.68 7.73 21.23
C ASN A 374 4.08 7.33 21.69
N ASN A 375 4.14 6.58 22.78
CA ASN A 375 5.34 5.88 23.26
C ASN A 375 6.51 6.80 23.67
N PHE A 376 6.22 8.07 23.98
CA PHE A 376 7.18 9.04 24.53
C PHE A 376 7.49 8.74 26.00
N ASN A 377 8.23 7.65 26.23
CA ASN A 377 8.51 7.15 27.57
C ASN A 377 9.46 8.03 28.39
N GLY A 378 10.22 8.94 27.78
CA GLY A 378 11.06 9.89 28.52
C GLY A 378 10.34 11.17 28.97
N LEU A 379 9.15 11.44 28.43
CA LEU A 379 8.44 12.70 28.61
C LEU A 379 7.72 12.71 29.96
N GLU A 380 8.17 13.54 30.91
CA GLU A 380 7.56 13.64 32.25
C GLU A 380 6.39 14.64 32.30
N SER A 381 6.39 15.63 31.41
CA SER A 381 5.35 16.65 31.34
C SER A 381 5.12 17.13 29.92
N LEU A 382 3.87 17.39 29.54
CA LEU A 382 3.58 18.09 28.29
C LEU A 382 4.14 19.51 28.30
N PRO A 383 4.62 20.03 27.16
CA PRO A 383 5.27 21.34 27.10
C PRO A 383 4.27 22.50 27.22
N GLU A 384 4.72 23.62 27.79
CA GLU A 384 3.89 24.84 27.95
C GLU A 384 3.46 25.45 26.62
N TRP A 385 4.27 25.29 25.57
CA TRP A 385 3.94 25.83 24.25
C TRP A 385 2.68 25.21 23.65
N LEU A 386 2.20 24.07 24.17
CA LEU A 386 0.95 23.46 23.73
C LEU A 386 -0.22 24.46 23.83
N GLY A 387 -0.21 25.33 24.84
CA GLY A 387 -1.21 26.40 25.00
C GLY A 387 -1.24 27.45 23.89
N ASN A 388 -0.27 27.44 22.95
CA ASN A 388 -0.29 28.29 21.75
C ASN A 388 -1.10 27.66 20.60
N VAL A 389 -1.35 26.34 20.65
CA VAL A 389 -2.06 25.58 19.61
C VAL A 389 -3.57 25.64 19.88
N THR A 390 -4.13 26.85 19.84
CA THR A 390 -5.54 27.11 20.22
C THR A 390 -6.58 26.50 19.29
N SER A 391 -6.15 26.00 18.12
CA SER A 391 -6.98 25.28 17.17
C SER A 391 -7.22 23.81 17.52
N LEU A 392 -6.49 23.28 18.51
CA LEU A 392 -6.51 21.86 18.86
C LEU A 392 -7.90 21.41 19.34
N GLU A 393 -8.44 20.39 18.69
CA GLU A 393 -9.74 19.78 18.96
C GLU A 393 -9.59 18.40 19.63
N THR A 394 -8.53 17.66 19.27
CA THR A 394 -8.23 16.32 19.80
C THR A 394 -6.78 16.22 20.26
N LEU A 395 -6.58 15.74 21.49
CA LEU A 395 -5.28 15.34 22.03
C LEU A 395 -5.35 13.87 22.45
N GLU A 396 -4.47 13.04 21.90
CA GLU A 396 -4.36 11.63 22.26
C GLU A 396 -2.94 11.29 22.71
N LEU A 397 -2.84 10.72 23.91
CA LEU A 397 -1.61 10.33 24.58
C LEU A 397 -1.65 8.82 24.78
N CYS A 398 -0.76 8.11 24.10
CA CYS A 398 -0.73 6.65 24.13
C CYS A 398 0.63 6.17 24.65
N LEU A 399 0.63 5.21 25.57
CA LEU A 399 1.81 4.48 26.04
C LEU A 399 2.97 5.39 26.52
N CYS A 400 2.68 6.58 27.04
CA CYS A 400 3.70 7.49 27.60
C CYS A 400 3.92 7.18 29.09
N LYS A 401 4.76 6.18 29.39
CA LYS A 401 4.82 5.54 30.72
C LYS A 401 5.29 6.45 31.86
N ASN A 402 6.16 7.42 31.60
CA ASN A 402 6.69 8.35 32.61
C ASN A 402 6.00 9.72 32.61
N LEU A 403 4.95 9.90 31.80
CA LEU A 403 4.21 11.16 31.76
C LEU A 403 3.41 11.30 33.07
N LYS A 404 3.76 12.32 33.86
CA LYS A 404 3.14 12.61 35.16
C LYS A 404 2.20 13.81 35.10
N ASN A 405 2.52 14.78 34.25
CA ASN A 405 1.84 16.06 34.23
C ASN A 405 1.41 16.47 32.81
N LEU A 406 0.20 17.00 32.69
CA LEU A 406 -0.17 17.87 31.58
C LEU A 406 0.57 19.21 31.70
N SER A 407 0.48 20.04 30.66
CA SER A 407 0.96 21.44 30.68
C SER A 407 0.28 22.23 31.80
N SER A 408 0.77 23.42 32.15
CA SER A 408 0.17 24.26 33.19
C SER A 408 -1.33 24.51 32.97
N LYS A 409 -2.07 24.78 34.06
CA LYS A 409 -3.50 25.14 34.00
C LYS A 409 -3.75 26.32 33.04
N LYS A 410 -2.82 27.27 32.96
CA LYS A 410 -2.87 28.38 32.02
C LYS A 410 -2.73 27.92 30.56
N ALA A 411 -1.77 27.05 30.26
CA ALA A 411 -1.60 26.52 28.91
C ALA A 411 -2.82 25.68 28.48
N MET A 412 -3.31 24.80 29.35
CA MET A 412 -4.45 23.93 29.01
C MET A 412 -5.76 24.72 28.86
N SER A 413 -5.99 25.78 29.65
CA SER A 413 -7.18 26.64 29.50
C SER A 413 -7.19 27.47 28.22
N ASN A 414 -6.03 27.73 27.60
CA ASN A 414 -5.96 28.37 26.28
C ASN A 414 -6.49 27.46 25.15
N LEU A 415 -6.52 26.14 25.36
CA LEU A 415 -7.03 25.15 24.39
C LEU A 415 -8.56 25.14 24.38
N THR A 416 -9.15 26.27 24.02
CA THR A 416 -10.60 26.53 24.09
C THR A 416 -11.43 25.67 23.14
N LYS A 417 -10.82 25.12 22.09
CA LYS A 417 -11.47 24.20 21.13
C LYS A 417 -11.30 22.72 21.47
N LEU A 418 -10.52 22.40 22.50
CA LEU A 418 -10.20 21.00 22.84
C LEU A 418 -11.47 20.29 23.30
N ASN A 419 -11.94 19.37 22.46
CA ASN A 419 -13.19 18.64 22.65
C ASN A 419 -12.93 17.22 23.15
N ARG A 420 -11.80 16.63 22.76
CA ARG A 420 -11.44 15.23 23.06
C ARG A 420 -10.04 15.12 23.63
N LEU A 421 -9.93 14.51 24.81
CA LEU A 421 -8.67 14.04 25.39
C LEU A 421 -8.73 12.53 25.58
N ARG A 422 -7.78 11.80 25.00
CA ARG A 422 -7.63 10.36 25.20
C ARG A 422 -6.28 10.07 25.83
N VAL A 423 -6.28 9.33 26.93
CA VAL A 423 -5.08 8.88 27.63
C VAL A 423 -5.15 7.37 27.72
N LEU A 424 -4.27 6.67 27.01
CA LEU A 424 -4.28 5.20 26.93
C LEU A 424 -2.93 4.66 27.38
N GLY A 425 -2.90 3.84 28.43
CA GLY A 425 -1.68 3.19 28.89
C GLY A 425 -0.58 4.16 29.39
N CYS A 426 -0.95 5.35 29.86
CA CYS A 426 -0.05 6.31 30.50
C CYS A 426 -0.11 6.13 32.02
N SER A 427 0.66 5.18 32.54
CA SER A 427 0.53 4.68 33.92
C SER A 427 0.78 5.70 35.04
N GLN A 428 1.43 6.83 34.76
CA GLN A 428 1.77 7.86 35.76
C GLN A 428 0.91 9.13 35.64
N LEU A 429 0.05 9.22 34.62
CA LEU A 429 -0.79 10.39 34.37
C LEU A 429 -2.20 10.13 34.88
N GLU A 430 -2.53 10.69 36.03
CA GLU A 430 -3.84 10.53 36.68
C GLU A 430 -4.77 11.70 36.27
N VAL A 431 -5.74 11.42 35.40
CA VAL A 431 -6.75 12.41 34.91
C VAL A 431 -8.18 11.97 35.31
N GLY A 432 -8.29 11.21 36.40
CA GLY A 432 -9.55 10.74 36.97
C GLY A 432 -10.29 11.84 37.73
N GLU A 433 -11.50 11.52 38.21
CA GLU A 433 -12.25 12.46 39.05
C GLU A 433 -11.54 12.68 40.39
N GLY A 434 -11.22 13.94 40.71
CA GLY A 434 -10.53 14.34 41.95
C GLY A 434 -9.04 14.64 41.79
N ASP A 435 -8.45 14.34 40.64
CA ASP A 435 -7.01 14.55 40.40
C ASP A 435 -6.67 16.00 40.04
N VAL A 436 -5.44 16.43 40.41
CA VAL A 436 -4.94 17.78 40.10
C VAL A 436 -4.89 18.03 38.59
N GLU A 437 -4.55 17.02 37.80
CA GLU A 437 -4.49 17.14 36.34
C GLU A 437 -5.88 17.25 35.71
N ARG A 438 -6.90 16.65 36.34
CA ARG A 438 -8.29 16.75 35.88
C ARG A 438 -8.80 18.18 35.94
N GLU A 439 -8.41 18.95 36.95
CA GLU A 439 -8.79 20.36 37.04
C GLU A 439 -8.26 21.20 35.87
N LYS A 440 -7.07 20.85 35.33
CA LYS A 440 -6.44 21.56 34.22
C LYS A 440 -7.22 21.43 32.91
N VAL A 441 -8.03 20.37 32.77
CA VAL A 441 -8.82 20.05 31.58
C VAL A 441 -10.32 20.01 31.88
N SER A 442 -10.76 20.71 32.93
CA SER A 442 -12.17 20.76 33.35
C SER A 442 -13.14 21.30 32.29
N HIS A 443 -12.65 22.08 31.31
CA HIS A 443 -13.43 22.57 30.17
C HIS A 443 -13.58 21.56 29.03
N VAL A 444 -12.84 20.44 29.05
CA VAL A 444 -12.85 19.43 27.99
C VAL A 444 -14.01 18.45 28.22
N PRO A 445 -14.99 18.35 27.30
CA PRO A 445 -16.20 17.57 27.52
C PRO A 445 -15.98 16.05 27.41
N ASN A 446 -15.11 15.59 26.50
CA ASN A 446 -14.90 14.16 26.25
C ASN A 446 -13.50 13.72 26.67
N ILE A 447 -13.38 13.20 27.90
CA ILE A 447 -12.12 12.67 28.44
C ILE A 447 -12.26 11.15 28.58
N PHE A 448 -11.36 10.41 27.92
CA PHE A 448 -11.27 8.95 28.03
C PHE A 448 -9.91 8.56 28.57
N VAL A 449 -9.89 7.80 29.66
CA VAL A 449 -8.66 7.30 30.31
C VAL A 449 -8.78 5.77 30.41
N LEU A 450 -7.80 5.04 29.87
CA LEU A 450 -7.74 3.57 29.91
C LEU A 450 -6.33 3.07 30.27
#